data_AF-A0A5N5TDM4-F1
#
_entry.id   AF-A0A5N5TDM4-F1
#
_cell.length_a   1.000
_cell.length_b   1.000
_cell.length_c   1.000
_cell.angle_alpha   90.00
_cell.angle_beta   90.00
_cell.angle_gamma   90.00
#
_symmetry.space_group_name_H-M   'P 1'
#
loop_
_entity.id
_entity.type
_entity.pdbx_description
1 polymer ?
#
loop_
_entity_poly.entity_id
_entity_poly.type
_entity_poly.pdbx_seq_one_letter_code
_entity_poly.pdbx_strand_id
1 'polypeptide(L)'
;MFEDCRNQWSMSRPLLPLILLNNEYFHQLRQQIISQQAPDKQNAMSQWFDNLMEGIEPNLLTKNRDKFTQNLSVFRRDINESLKAPISSASSSSSSTNNSSGSVNVGGNEMITS
;
A
#
# COMPACT_ATOMS: atom_id res chain seq x y z
N MET A 1 13.43 10.23 -5.85
CA MET A 1 13.55 8.87 -5.26
C MET A 1 14.17 8.84 -3.85
N PHE A 2 14.49 9.97 -3.18
CA PHE A 2 15.11 9.94 -1.83
C PHE A 2 14.62 10.99 -0.82
N GLU A 3 13.67 11.87 -1.18
CA GLU A 3 13.22 12.96 -0.28
C GLU A 3 12.26 12.47 0.83
N ASP A 4 11.59 11.33 0.63
CA ASP A 4 10.60 10.80 1.58
C ASP A 4 11.22 10.00 2.73
N CYS A 5 12.31 9.26 2.51
CA CYS A 5 12.88 8.36 3.54
C CYS A 5 13.41 9.14 4.76
N ARG A 6 14.02 10.31 4.54
CA ARG A 6 14.60 11.13 5.62
C ARG A 6 13.50 11.75 6.49
N ASN A 7 12.36 12.11 5.91
CA ASN A 7 11.21 12.68 6.62
C ASN A 7 10.33 11.61 7.28
N GLN A 8 10.26 10.39 6.73
CA GLN A 8 9.51 9.25 7.30
C GLN A 8 10.06 8.81 8.66
N TRP A 9 11.37 8.61 8.75
CA TRP A 9 12.01 8.16 9.98
C TRP A 9 12.14 9.27 11.01
N SER A 10 12.31 10.52 10.55
CA SER A 10 12.45 11.67 11.46
C SER A 10 11.14 12.02 12.16
N MET A 11 9.99 11.90 11.49
CA MET A 11 8.68 12.17 12.12
C MET A 11 8.16 11.02 12.98
N SER A 12 8.44 9.76 12.65
CA SER A 12 7.96 8.61 13.45
C SER A 12 8.48 8.64 14.89
N ARG A 13 9.76 9.00 15.06
CA ARG A 13 10.48 8.98 16.33
C ARG A 13 9.89 9.88 17.41
N PRO A 14 9.44 11.13 17.12
CA PRO A 14 8.68 11.94 18.07
C PRO A 14 7.20 11.56 18.14
N LEU A 15 6.58 11.08 17.05
CA LEU A 15 5.14 10.78 17.03
C LEU A 15 4.76 9.63 17.97
N LEU A 16 5.48 8.51 17.97
CA LEU A 16 5.15 7.37 18.83
C LEU A 16 5.17 7.76 20.33
N PRO A 17 6.23 8.41 20.87
CA PRO A 17 6.21 8.92 22.24
C PRO A 17 5.04 9.87 22.53
N LEU A 18 4.66 10.75 21.60
CA LEU A 18 3.55 11.68 21.80
C LEU A 18 2.20 10.97 21.88
N ILE A 19 1.98 9.96 21.03
CA ILE A 19 0.79 9.11 21.03
C ILE A 19 0.69 8.32 22.34
N LEU A 20 1.81 7.78 22.83
CA LEU A 20 1.84 7.02 24.08
C LEU A 20 1.67 7.92 25.31
N LEU A 21 2.22 9.13 25.29
CA LEU A 21 2.12 10.09 26.39
C LEU A 21 0.67 10.59 26.57
N ASN A 22 -0.06 10.78 25.46
CA ASN A 22 -1.41 11.33 25.47
C ASN A 22 -2.37 10.44 24.68
N ASN A 23 -2.55 9.20 25.16
CA ASN A 23 -3.36 8.20 24.48
C ASN A 23 -4.83 8.63 24.32
N GLU A 24 -5.42 9.24 25.35
CA GLU A 24 -6.78 9.79 25.32
C GLU A 24 -6.96 10.84 24.21
N TYR A 25 -6.02 11.79 24.11
CA TYR A 25 -6.05 12.82 23.07
C TYR A 25 -5.92 12.23 21.67
N PHE A 26 -5.05 11.22 21.50
CA PHE A 26 -4.93 10.51 20.23
C PHE A 26 -6.24 9.82 19.82
N HIS A 27 -6.93 9.17 20.77
CA HIS A 27 -8.23 8.56 20.52
C HIS A 27 -9.29 9.60 20.10
N GLN A 28 -9.35 10.74 20.79
CA GLN A 28 -10.24 11.84 20.42
C GLN A 28 -9.91 12.38 19.02
N LEU A 29 -8.64 12.63 18.74
CA LEU A 29 -8.17 13.10 17.44
C LEU A 29 -8.54 12.12 16.31
N ARG A 30 -8.34 10.82 16.53
CA ARG A 30 -8.75 9.76 15.59
C ARG A 30 -10.25 9.87 15.29
N GLN A 31 -11.10 9.93 16.33
CA GLN A 31 -12.55 10.01 16.15
C GLN A 31 -12.96 11.28 15.40
N GLN A 32 -12.35 12.41 15.72
CA GLN A 32 -12.59 13.66 15.01
C GLN A 32 -12.19 13.56 13.54
N ILE A 33 -11.02 13.01 13.21
CA ILE A 33 -10.58 12.86 11.81
C ILE A 33 -11.51 11.92 11.04
N ILE A 34 -11.92 10.80 11.63
CA ILE A 34 -12.85 9.85 11.01
C ILE A 34 -14.20 10.53 10.73
N SER A 35 -14.76 11.25 11.71
CA SER A 35 -16.05 11.94 11.55
C SER A 35 -16.06 13.01 10.45
N GLN A 36 -14.89 13.58 10.13
CA GLN A 36 -14.72 14.56 9.06
C GLN A 36 -14.66 13.93 7.67
N GLN A 37 -14.50 12.60 7.56
CA GLN A 37 -14.53 11.90 6.28
C GLN A 37 -15.97 11.62 5.84
N ALA A 38 -16.16 11.51 4.52
CA ALA A 38 -17.41 11.03 3.93
C ALA A 38 -17.77 9.62 4.49
N PRO A 39 -19.06 9.29 4.70
CA PRO A 39 -19.50 8.05 5.33
C PRO A 39 -18.83 6.78 4.74
N ASP A 40 -18.70 6.74 3.42
CA ASP A 40 -18.10 5.63 2.67
C ASP A 40 -16.61 5.43 2.97
N LYS A 41 -15.91 6.50 3.40
CA LYS A 41 -14.49 6.51 3.74
C LYS A 41 -14.21 6.38 5.24
N GLN A 42 -15.21 6.54 6.11
CA GLN A 42 -15.03 6.49 7.56
C GLN A 42 -14.50 5.13 8.02
N ASN A 43 -15.08 4.04 7.49
CA ASN A 43 -14.66 2.68 7.83
C ASN A 43 -13.21 2.42 7.41
N ALA A 44 -12.82 2.82 6.20
CA ALA A 44 -11.45 2.69 5.71
C ALA A 44 -10.47 3.51 6.57
N MET A 45 -10.82 4.76 6.90
CA MET A 45 -9.99 5.61 7.76
C MET A 45 -9.83 5.00 9.17
N SER A 46 -10.88 4.43 9.75
CA SER A 46 -10.79 3.72 11.02
C SER A 46 -9.80 2.56 10.94
N GLN A 47 -9.92 1.72 9.90
CA GLN A 47 -9.01 0.58 9.70
C GLN A 47 -7.55 1.02 9.55
N TRP A 48 -7.27 2.13 8.86
CA TRP A 48 -5.90 2.63 8.75
C TRP A 48 -5.34 3.05 10.11
N PHE A 49 -6.14 3.68 10.97
CA PHE A 49 -5.71 4.00 12.33
C PHE A 49 -5.51 2.74 13.20
N ASP A 50 -6.31 1.70 13.02
CA ASP A 50 -6.13 0.42 13.70
C ASP A 50 -4.81 -0.24 13.25
N ASN A 51 -4.55 -0.29 11.94
CA ASN A 51 -3.30 -0.81 11.36
C ASN A 51 -2.08 0.01 11.78
N LEU A 52 -2.23 1.33 11.98
CA LEU A 52 -1.14 2.20 12.43
C LEU A 52 -0.60 1.74 13.79
N MET A 53 -1.48 1.31 14.70
CA MET A 53 -1.15 0.89 16.06
C MET A 53 -1.01 -0.64 16.21
N GLU A 54 -1.21 -1.41 15.14
CA GLU A 54 -1.19 -2.86 15.19
C GLU A 54 0.18 -3.40 15.63
N GLY A 55 0.16 -4.24 16.69
CA GLY A 55 1.35 -4.87 17.24
C GLY A 55 2.27 -3.92 18.02
N ILE A 56 1.80 -2.73 18.39
CA ILE A 56 2.54 -1.76 19.20
C ILE A 56 2.06 -1.81 20.64
N GLU A 57 2.95 -2.24 21.53
CA GLU A 57 2.71 -2.16 22.97
C GLU A 57 2.96 -0.73 23.49
N PRO A 58 2.38 -0.33 24.64
CA PRO A 58 2.53 1.01 25.21
C PRO A 58 3.91 1.22 25.88
N ASN A 59 4.98 0.99 25.13
CA ASN A 59 6.36 1.19 25.54
C ASN A 59 7.24 1.61 24.34
N LEU A 60 8.40 2.20 24.64
CA LEU A 60 9.31 2.79 23.65
C LEU A 60 10.46 1.86 23.25
N LEU A 61 10.28 0.54 23.38
CA LEU A 61 11.28 -0.43 22.94
C LEU A 61 11.58 -0.26 21.45
N THR A 62 12.83 -0.49 21.05
CA THR A 62 13.29 -0.35 19.66
C THR A 62 12.37 -1.09 18.69
N LYS A 63 11.98 -2.35 19.00
CA LYS A 63 11.01 -3.14 18.23
C LYS A 63 9.71 -2.40 17.92
N ASN A 64 9.14 -1.67 18.88
CA ASN A 64 7.88 -0.95 18.72
C ASN A 64 8.07 0.32 17.89
N ARG A 65 9.22 0.98 18.03
CA ARG A 65 9.58 2.14 17.20
C ARG A 65 9.76 1.74 15.74
N ASP A 66 10.44 0.62 15.49
CA ASP A 66 10.62 0.07 14.14
C ASP A 66 9.27 -0.35 13.55
N LYS A 67 8.43 -1.05 14.32
CA LYS A 67 7.09 -1.47 13.91
C LYS A 67 6.20 -0.26 13.58
N PHE A 68 6.17 0.76 14.45
CA PHE A 68 5.43 2.01 14.18
C PHE A 68 5.88 2.69 12.89
N THR A 69 7.19 2.71 12.63
CA THR A 69 7.73 3.31 11.41
C THR A 69 7.26 2.56 10.16
N GLN A 70 7.21 1.23 10.22
CA GLN A 70 6.67 0.39 9.15
C GLN A 70 5.15 0.64 8.95
N ASN A 71 4.37 0.59 10.03
CA ASN A 71 2.93 0.81 9.99
C ASN A 71 2.60 2.22 9.44
N LEU A 72 3.35 3.24 9.85
CA LEU A 72 3.18 4.63 9.38
C LEU A 72 3.46 4.76 7.87
N SER A 73 4.39 3.97 7.34
CA SER A 73 4.69 3.94 5.90
C SER A 73 3.51 3.39 5.11
N VAL A 74 2.88 2.32 5.60
CA VAL A 74 1.66 1.74 5.02
C VAL A 74 0.50 2.73 5.12
N PHE A 75 0.27 3.31 6.30
CA PHE A 75 -0.76 4.33 6.52
C PHE A 75 -0.69 5.49 5.52
N ARG A 76 0.52 6.04 5.27
CA ARG A 76 0.73 7.10 4.27
C ARG A 76 0.39 6.64 2.86
N ARG A 77 0.75 5.40 2.50
CA ARG A 77 0.45 4.85 1.17
C ARG A 77 -1.05 4.71 0.97
N ASP A 78 -1.75 4.09 1.91
CA ASP A 78 -3.18 3.80 1.78
C ASP A 78 -4.03 5.09 1.71
N ILE A 79 -3.65 6.13 2.46
CA ILE A 79 -4.26 7.47 2.34
C ILE A 79 -4.02 8.06 0.94
N ASN A 80 -2.77 8.04 0.45
CA ASN A 80 -2.43 8.59 -0.85
C ASN A 80 -3.13 7.86 -2.00
N GLU A 81 -3.32 6.55 -1.89
CA GLU A 81 -4.10 5.76 -2.86
C GLU A 81 -5.57 6.15 -2.83
N SER A 82 -6.16 6.36 -1.65
CA SER A 82 -7.56 6.82 -1.51
C SER A 82 -7.81 8.25 -2.03
N LEU A 83 -6.80 9.13 -1.92
CA LEU A 83 -6.87 10.50 -2.44
C LEU A 83 -6.69 10.59 -3.96
N LYS A 84 -6.00 9.61 -4.56
CA LYS A 84 -5.79 9.53 -6.02
C LYS A 84 -7.00 9.03 -6.80
N ALA A 85 -8.06 8.53 -6.14
CA ALA A 85 -9.28 8.10 -6.82
C ALA A 85 -10.27 9.26 -7.00
N PRO A 86 -10.38 9.79 -8.23
CA PRO A 86 -11.68 9.81 -8.89
C PRO A 86 -11.62 9.30 -10.35
N ILE A 87 -12.62 8.48 -10.72
CA ILE A 87 -13.11 8.06 -12.06
C ILE A 87 -12.17 7.31 -13.05
N SER A 88 -12.69 6.16 -13.53
CA SER A 88 -12.33 5.35 -14.72
C SER A 88 -11.29 4.22 -14.58
N SER A 89 -11.77 3.03 -14.20
CA SER A 89 -11.66 1.81 -15.04
C SER A 89 -12.51 0.68 -14.43
N ALA A 90 -13.82 0.79 -14.65
CA ALA A 90 -14.55 -0.40 -15.08
C ALA A 90 -14.00 -0.81 -16.46
N SER A 91 -14.04 -2.10 -16.78
CA SER A 91 -13.45 -2.81 -17.93
C SER A 91 -11.94 -3.06 -17.81
N SER A 92 -11.42 -4.29 -17.95
CA SER A 92 -12.01 -5.49 -18.55
C SER A 92 -11.25 -6.73 -18.08
N SER A 93 -12.02 -7.71 -17.64
CA SER A 93 -11.72 -9.13 -17.82
C SER A 93 -11.22 -9.43 -19.24
N SER A 94 -10.37 -10.46 -19.32
CA SER A 94 -10.07 -11.29 -20.50
C SER A 94 -9.46 -10.61 -21.73
N SER A 95 -8.20 -10.96 -21.99
CA SER A 95 -7.66 -11.13 -23.34
C SER A 95 -6.76 -12.37 -23.39
N SER A 96 -7.42 -13.52 -23.52
CA SER A 96 -6.85 -14.69 -24.18
C SER A 96 -6.84 -14.45 -25.69
N THR A 97 -5.67 -14.25 -26.28
CA THR A 97 -5.35 -14.38 -27.72
C THR A 97 -3.81 -14.34 -27.79
N ASN A 98 -3.05 -15.17 -28.50
CA ASN A 98 -3.33 -15.72 -29.81
C ASN A 98 -2.42 -16.93 -30.12
N ASN A 99 -2.90 -17.73 -31.06
CA ASN A 99 -2.44 -19.01 -31.54
C ASN A 99 -1.33 -18.90 -32.64
N SER A 100 -0.56 -20.00 -32.78
CA SER A 100 0.19 -20.50 -33.97
C SER A 100 1.45 -19.72 -34.43
N SER A 101 2.60 -20.37 -34.65
CA SER A 101 2.89 -21.38 -35.69
C SER A 101 4.20 -22.12 -35.30
N GLY A 102 4.42 -23.43 -35.46
CA GLY A 102 3.99 -24.31 -36.54
C GLY A 102 5.09 -24.46 -37.61
N SER A 103 6.33 -24.83 -37.23
CA SER A 103 7.39 -25.19 -38.20
C SER A 103 7.84 -26.63 -37.98
N VAL A 104 7.21 -27.55 -38.72
CA VAL A 104 7.75 -28.87 -39.03
C VAL A 104 7.62 -29.07 -40.54
N ASN A 105 8.72 -29.45 -41.18
CA ASN A 105 8.85 -30.32 -42.36
C ASN A 105 9.99 -29.83 -43.29
N VAL A 106 11.21 -30.33 -43.06
CA VAL A 106 12.27 -30.39 -44.09
C VAL A 106 12.13 -31.76 -44.73
N GLY A 107 11.35 -31.82 -45.81
CA GLY A 107 11.27 -32.96 -46.71
C GLY A 107 12.47 -32.92 -47.65
N GLY A 108 13.26 -33.99 -47.65
CA GLY A 108 14.26 -34.24 -48.69
C GLY A 108 13.59 -34.65 -49.99
N ASN A 109 14.13 -34.16 -51.10
CA ASN A 109 14.00 -34.77 -52.41
C ASN A 109 15.31 -34.58 -53.18
N GLU A 110 15.95 -35.73 -53.36
CA GLU A 110 17.09 -36.01 -54.20
C GLU A 110 16.65 -36.02 -55.67
N MET A 111 17.56 -35.59 -56.57
CA MET A 111 17.82 -36.15 -57.92
C MET A 111 17.97 -35.16 -59.11
N ILE A 112 19.23 -35.08 -59.55
CA ILE A 112 19.77 -35.34 -60.91
C ILE A 112 19.63 -34.29 -62.03
N THR A 113 20.78 -34.10 -62.70
CA THR A 113 21.06 -33.78 -64.13
C THR A 113 21.77 -32.42 -64.29
N SER A 114 22.95 -32.27 -64.92
CA SER A 114 23.81 -33.13 -65.75
C SER A 114 25.28 -32.76 -65.51
#